data_AF-A0A350MPI4-F1
#
_entry.id   AF-A0A350MPI4-F1
#
_cell.length_a   1.000
_cell.length_b   1.000
_cell.length_c   1.000
_cell.angle_alpha   90.00
_cell.angle_beta   90.00
_cell.angle_gamma   90.00
#
_symmetry.space_group_name_H-M   'P 1'
#
loop_
_entity.id
_entity.type
_entity.pdbx_description
1 polymer ?
#
loop_
_entity_poly.entity_id
_entity_poly.type
_entity_poly.pdbx_seq_one_letter_code
_entity_poly.pdbx_strand_id
1 'polypeptide(L)'
;MKKVTIFLGMTIFGVILMGNLQSCDEVEDLAKFDVKMNLLSINFSLAAPSVKNSATQEYYKDFNVYLNLDSIQEAHSLNSFSIENGKLTKATLRIIDPVGTNFQFLVNSRLVLFNSSNQEMQVAHTGNIIDNATELELILDATDLTSLFKMKHYSGRIYYTIEPSLLPAHNVTLQLNQSIQFTVSPL
;
A
#
# COMPACT_ATOMS: atom_id res chain seq x y z
N MET A 1 -33.67 -67.27 54.67
CA MET A 1 -33.63 -67.26 53.18
C MET A 1 -34.18 -65.94 52.67
N LYS A 2 -33.53 -65.36 51.64
CA LYS A 2 -33.97 -64.20 50.81
C LYS A 2 -33.88 -62.83 51.50
N LYS A 3 -33.24 -61.78 50.96
CA LYS A 3 -32.59 -61.48 49.66
C LYS A 3 -31.44 -60.51 49.92
N VAL A 4 -30.30 -60.74 49.27
CA VAL A 4 -29.19 -59.78 49.12
C VAL A 4 -29.49 -58.97 47.87
N THR A 5 -29.52 -57.64 47.99
CA THR A 5 -29.68 -56.73 46.85
C THR A 5 -28.31 -56.14 46.54
N ILE A 6 -27.77 -56.55 45.40
CA ILE A 6 -26.59 -55.99 44.74
C ILE A 6 -27.02 -54.67 44.11
N PHE A 7 -26.36 -53.56 44.43
CA PHE A 7 -26.40 -52.35 43.61
C PHE A 7 -25.00 -52.05 43.07
N LEU A 8 -24.97 -52.04 41.75
CA LEU A 8 -23.86 -51.85 40.84
C LEU A 8 -23.44 -50.37 40.88
N GLY A 9 -22.19 -50.09 41.25
CA GLY A 9 -21.61 -48.75 41.25
C GLY A 9 -20.33 -48.72 40.42
N MET A 10 -20.49 -48.59 39.09
CA MET A 10 -19.44 -48.26 38.13
C MET A 10 -18.62 -47.04 38.62
N THR A 11 -17.32 -47.20 38.83
CA THR A 11 -16.39 -46.06 38.84
C THR A 11 -15.55 -46.16 37.57
N ILE A 12 -15.82 -45.22 36.67
CA ILE A 12 -15.31 -45.11 35.32
C ILE A 12 -13.82 -44.75 35.37
N PHE A 13 -12.99 -45.65 34.84
CA PHE A 13 -11.72 -45.31 34.20
C PHE A 13 -12.03 -44.36 33.05
N GLY A 14 -11.50 -43.13 33.09
CA GLY A 14 -11.89 -42.11 32.12
C GLY A 14 -10.87 -40.99 31.99
N VAL A 15 -9.70 -41.35 31.45
CA VAL A 15 -8.88 -40.55 30.54
C VAL A 15 -8.50 -39.14 31.02
N ILE A 16 -7.23 -39.05 31.41
CA ILE A 16 -6.39 -37.85 31.38
C ILE A 16 -6.67 -37.09 30.08
N LEU A 17 -7.42 -35.99 30.16
CA LEU A 17 -7.53 -34.97 29.10
C LEU A 17 -6.24 -34.15 29.08
N MET A 18 -5.13 -34.82 28.76
CA MET A 18 -3.99 -34.20 28.06
C MET A 18 -4.31 -34.34 26.58
N GLY A 19 -4.94 -33.33 26.01
CA GLY A 19 -5.36 -33.34 24.63
C GLY A 19 -5.43 -31.93 24.09
N ASN A 20 -4.27 -31.48 23.60
CA ASN A 20 -4.09 -30.36 22.69
C ASN A 20 -4.27 -28.95 23.29
N LEU A 21 -3.19 -28.48 23.94
CA LEU A 21 -2.67 -27.16 23.60
C LEU A 21 -2.37 -27.17 22.09
N GLN A 22 -3.38 -26.99 21.24
CA GLN A 22 -3.13 -26.36 19.94
C GLN A 22 -2.54 -25.01 20.30
N SER A 23 -1.25 -24.84 20.04
CA SER A 23 -0.49 -23.67 20.45
C SER A 23 -1.26 -22.43 20.05
N CYS A 24 -1.41 -21.47 20.96
CA CYS A 24 -2.03 -20.18 20.67
C CYS A 24 -1.48 -19.55 19.38
N ASP A 25 -0.21 -19.83 19.06
CA ASP A 25 0.48 -19.45 17.83
C ASP A 25 -0.29 -19.84 16.55
N GLU A 26 -0.92 -21.03 16.49
CA GLU A 26 -1.70 -21.43 15.31
C GLU A 26 -3.03 -20.65 15.22
N VAL A 27 -3.61 -20.27 16.36
CA VAL A 27 -4.85 -19.47 16.40
C VAL A 27 -4.56 -17.99 16.06
N GLU A 28 -3.42 -17.46 16.49
CA GLU A 28 -2.95 -16.12 16.13
C GLU A 28 -2.66 -16.00 14.63
N ASP A 29 -2.00 -16.99 14.02
CA ASP A 29 -1.76 -17.01 12.58
C ASP A 29 -3.08 -17.15 11.77
N LEU A 30 -4.08 -17.87 12.28
CA LEU A 30 -5.42 -17.95 11.67
C LEU A 30 -6.20 -16.62 11.74
N ALA A 31 -5.82 -15.71 12.64
CA ALA A 31 -6.48 -14.42 12.83
C ALA A 31 -5.86 -13.30 11.98
N LYS A 32 -4.75 -13.56 11.27
CA LYS A 32 -4.11 -12.59 10.37
C LYS A 32 -4.95 -12.35 9.12
N PHE A 33 -5.03 -11.10 8.69
CA PHE A 33 -5.74 -10.74 7.46
C PHE A 33 -5.06 -9.61 6.70
N ASP A 34 -5.17 -9.64 5.37
CA ASP A 34 -4.66 -8.60 4.50
C ASP A 34 -5.65 -7.44 4.37
N VAL A 35 -5.14 -6.22 4.56
CA VAL A 35 -5.84 -4.98 4.26
C VAL A 35 -5.32 -4.44 2.93
N LYS A 36 -6.23 -4.09 2.04
CA LYS A 36 -5.93 -3.37 0.78
C LYS A 36 -6.67 -2.04 0.81
N MET A 37 -5.96 -0.95 0.52
CA MET A 37 -6.57 0.37 0.49
C MET A 37 -5.95 1.27 -0.57
N ASN A 38 -6.77 2.17 -1.10
CA ASN A 38 -6.31 3.25 -1.97
C ASN A 38 -5.86 4.43 -1.11
N LEU A 39 -4.74 5.04 -1.47
CA LEU A 39 -4.31 6.30 -0.91
C LEU A 39 -5.05 7.45 -1.60
N LEU A 40 -5.07 8.62 -0.96
CA LEU A 40 -5.60 9.83 -1.57
C LEU A 40 -4.81 10.17 -2.83
N SER A 41 -5.54 10.44 -3.91
CA SER A 41 -4.93 10.84 -5.18
C SER A 41 -4.23 12.19 -5.06
N ILE A 42 -3.04 12.30 -5.63
CA ILE A 42 -2.25 13.54 -5.63
C ILE A 42 -2.33 14.19 -6.99
N ASN A 43 -2.91 15.39 -7.06
CA ASN A 43 -3.00 16.16 -8.30
C ASN A 43 -1.88 17.20 -8.37
N PHE A 44 -1.29 17.39 -9.56
CA PHE A 44 -0.29 18.41 -9.83
C PHE A 44 -0.31 18.82 -11.30
N SER A 45 0.02 20.08 -11.58
CA SER A 45 -0.04 20.62 -12.94
C SER A 45 1.35 20.97 -13.47
N LEU A 46 1.57 20.66 -14.73
CA LEU A 46 2.70 21.13 -15.53
C LEU A 46 2.27 22.38 -16.26
N ALA A 47 3.01 23.46 -16.06
CA ALA A 47 2.79 24.69 -16.80
C ALA A 47 3.20 24.49 -18.26
N ALA A 48 2.44 25.08 -19.18
CA ALA A 48 2.84 25.17 -20.57
C ALA A 48 4.24 25.83 -20.67
N PRO A 49 5.13 25.32 -21.52
CA PRO A 49 6.49 25.83 -21.60
C PRO A 49 6.47 27.22 -22.26
N SER A 50 7.12 28.20 -21.64
CA SER A 50 7.25 29.55 -22.21
C SER A 50 8.11 29.57 -23.48
N VAL A 51 9.04 28.61 -23.58
CA VAL A 51 9.90 28.38 -24.75
C VAL A 51 9.99 26.89 -25.01
N LYS A 52 9.79 26.50 -26.27
CA LYS A 52 10.02 25.13 -26.75
C LYS A 52 11.52 24.89 -26.90
N ASN A 53 12.13 24.29 -25.89
CA ASN A 53 13.52 23.84 -25.95
C ASN A 53 13.60 22.30 -26.02
N SER A 54 14.68 21.79 -26.61
CA SER A 54 14.94 20.35 -26.74
C SER A 54 15.64 19.75 -25.51
N ALA A 55 16.06 20.58 -24.55
CA ALA A 55 16.71 20.11 -23.34
C ALA A 55 15.66 19.55 -22.38
N THR A 56 15.85 18.32 -21.92
CA THR A 56 15.00 17.70 -20.90
C THR A 56 15.07 18.48 -19.59
N GLN A 57 13.95 18.57 -18.89
CA GLN A 57 13.84 19.28 -17.61
C GLN A 57 13.35 18.32 -16.53
N GLU A 58 14.03 18.33 -15.38
CA GLU A 58 13.67 17.54 -14.21
C GLU A 58 12.90 18.39 -13.21
N TYR A 59 11.84 17.80 -12.66
CA TYR A 59 10.97 18.43 -11.68
C TYR A 59 10.59 17.43 -10.61
N TYR A 60 9.97 17.94 -9.54
CA TYR A 60 9.42 17.12 -8.49
C TYR A 60 8.15 17.71 -7.89
N LYS A 61 7.36 16.85 -7.25
CA LYS A 61 6.22 17.23 -6.43
C LYS A 61 6.25 16.46 -5.10
N ASP A 62 6.31 17.21 -4.00
CA ASP A 62 6.16 16.67 -2.64
C ASP A 62 4.68 16.47 -2.28
N PHE A 63 4.42 15.45 -1.46
CA PHE A 63 3.11 15.14 -0.90
C PHE A 63 3.23 14.45 0.46
N ASN A 64 2.12 14.43 1.20
CA ASN A 64 2.01 13.73 2.48
C ASN A 64 0.97 12.62 2.36
N VAL A 65 1.20 11.52 3.07
CA VAL A 65 0.30 10.39 3.16
C VAL A 65 -0.14 10.22 4.61
N TYR A 66 -1.45 10.07 4.80
CA TYR A 66 -2.07 9.80 6.08
C TYR A 66 -2.83 8.48 5.99
N LEU A 67 -2.42 7.50 6.79
CA LEU A 67 -3.10 6.22 6.91
C LEU A 67 -4.05 6.27 8.10
N ASN A 68 -5.35 6.11 7.82
CA ASN A 68 -6.34 5.89 8.87
C ASN A 68 -6.32 4.41 9.26
N LEU A 69 -5.50 4.09 10.26
CA LEU A 69 -5.42 2.76 10.84
C LEU A 69 -6.47 2.51 11.92
N ASP A 70 -7.01 3.56 12.52
CA ASP A 70 -7.95 3.47 13.63
C ASP A 70 -9.30 2.91 13.14
N SER A 71 -9.70 3.23 11.90
CA SER A 71 -10.88 2.64 11.27
C SER A 71 -10.77 1.12 11.06
N ILE A 72 -9.56 0.60 10.85
CA ILE A 72 -9.32 -0.85 10.73
C ILE A 72 -9.47 -1.50 12.11
N GLN A 73 -8.94 -0.85 13.14
CA GLN A 73 -9.06 -1.32 14.52
C GLN A 73 -10.53 -1.42 14.95
N GLU A 74 -11.32 -0.37 14.70
CA GLU A 74 -12.74 -0.33 15.02
C GLU A 74 -13.54 -1.36 14.22
N ALA A 75 -13.34 -1.43 12.90
CA ALA A 75 -14.08 -2.33 12.02
C ALA A 75 -13.88 -3.81 12.36
N HIS A 76 -12.71 -4.16 12.90
CA HIS A 76 -12.36 -5.54 13.26
C HIS A 76 -12.38 -5.80 14.78
N SER A 77 -12.86 -4.84 15.59
CA SER A 77 -12.93 -4.95 17.06
C SER A 77 -11.60 -5.33 17.71
N LEU A 78 -10.49 -4.79 17.20
CA LEU A 78 -9.15 -5.08 17.69
C LEU A 78 -8.80 -4.14 18.85
N ASN A 79 -8.20 -4.67 19.93
CA ASN A 79 -7.67 -3.84 21.02
C ASN A 79 -6.31 -3.25 20.65
N SER A 80 -5.49 -4.06 20.01
CA SER A 80 -4.18 -3.74 19.46
C SER A 80 -3.89 -4.65 18.28
N PHE A 81 -3.00 -4.21 17.40
CA PHE A 81 -2.53 -5.03 16.29
C PHE A 81 -1.13 -4.61 15.86
N SER A 82 -0.46 -5.50 15.16
CA SER A 82 0.78 -5.22 14.45
C SER A 82 0.54 -5.24 12.94
N ILE A 83 1.42 -4.54 12.22
CA ILE A 83 1.44 -4.50 10.75
C ILE A 83 2.67 -5.26 10.27
N GLU A 84 2.47 -6.08 9.24
CA GLU A 84 3.48 -6.88 8.54
C GLU A 84 3.30 -6.77 7.02
N ASN A 85 4.34 -7.15 6.25
CA ASN A 85 4.29 -7.29 4.79
C ASN A 85 3.74 -6.08 4.03
N GLY A 86 4.02 -4.87 4.53
CA GLY A 86 3.59 -3.62 3.92
C GLY A 86 4.23 -3.40 2.55
N LYS A 87 3.41 -3.18 1.53
CA LYS A 87 3.88 -2.95 0.16
C LYS A 87 2.93 -2.05 -0.63
N LEU A 88 3.48 -1.45 -1.67
CA LEU A 88 2.70 -0.80 -2.72
C LEU A 88 2.16 -1.88 -3.67
N THR A 89 0.88 -1.80 -4.03
CA THR A 89 0.23 -2.74 -4.97
C THR A 89 -0.20 -2.08 -6.26
N LYS A 90 -0.24 -0.74 -6.29
CA LYS A 90 -0.49 0.06 -7.48
C LYS A 90 0.15 1.43 -7.34
N ALA A 91 0.73 1.92 -8.44
CA ALA A 91 1.00 3.33 -8.64
C ALA A 91 0.75 3.68 -10.10
N THR A 92 -0.17 4.61 -10.36
CA THR A 92 -0.48 5.07 -11.71
C THR A 92 -0.40 6.57 -11.81
N LEU A 93 0.14 7.04 -12.94
CA LEU A 93 0.07 8.43 -13.36
C LEU A 93 -0.97 8.56 -14.44
N ARG A 94 -1.90 9.49 -14.26
CA ARG A 94 -2.94 9.76 -15.26
C ARG A 94 -2.96 11.23 -15.60
N ILE A 95 -3.09 11.55 -16.88
CA ILE A 95 -3.42 12.91 -17.30
C ILE A 95 -4.94 13.07 -17.18
N ILE A 96 -5.36 14.00 -16.32
CA ILE A 96 -6.78 14.26 -16.05
C ILE A 96 -7.29 15.51 -16.78
N ASP A 97 -6.39 16.41 -17.16
CA ASP A 97 -6.72 17.60 -17.93
C ASP A 97 -5.54 18.07 -18.80
N PRO A 98 -5.75 18.43 -20.07
CA PRO A 98 -6.99 18.24 -20.81
C PRO A 98 -7.15 16.79 -21.28
N VAL A 99 -8.41 16.39 -21.43
CA VAL A 99 -8.80 15.05 -21.85
C VAL A 99 -8.21 14.72 -23.23
N GLY A 100 -7.65 13.51 -23.36
CA GLY A 100 -7.06 13.03 -24.61
C GLY A 100 -5.58 13.36 -24.79
N THR A 101 -4.99 14.14 -23.87
CA THR A 101 -3.54 14.37 -23.83
C THR A 101 -2.81 13.11 -23.38
N ASN A 102 -1.67 12.82 -24.01
CA ASN A 102 -0.86 11.64 -23.73
C ASN A 102 0.50 11.99 -23.10
N PHE A 103 1.22 10.97 -22.67
CA PHE A 103 2.52 11.07 -22.01
C PHE A 103 3.73 11.19 -22.94
N GLN A 104 3.57 11.58 -24.21
CA GLN A 104 4.72 11.71 -25.15
C GLN A 104 5.81 12.66 -24.66
N PHE A 105 5.46 13.63 -23.82
CA PHE A 105 6.42 14.57 -23.23
C PHE A 105 7.16 14.01 -22.01
N LEU A 106 6.72 12.90 -21.42
CA LEU A 106 7.35 12.32 -20.23
C LEU A 106 8.50 11.41 -20.69
N VAL A 107 9.70 11.69 -20.18
CA VAL A 107 10.88 10.86 -20.43
C VAL A 107 10.96 9.74 -19.40
N ASN A 108 10.80 10.09 -18.13
CA ASN A 108 10.74 9.14 -17.03
C ASN A 108 10.03 9.77 -15.82
N SER A 109 9.65 8.92 -14.87
CA SER A 109 9.24 9.33 -13.54
C SER A 109 9.62 8.26 -12.52
N ARG A 110 9.91 8.70 -11.28
CA ARG A 110 10.10 7.80 -10.15
C ARG A 110 9.42 8.34 -8.90
N LEU A 111 8.87 7.43 -8.13
CA LEU A 111 8.17 7.68 -6.89
C LEU A 111 9.06 7.25 -5.73
N VAL A 112 9.28 8.15 -4.79
CA VAL A 112 10.01 7.89 -3.55
C VAL A 112 9.14 8.17 -2.33
N LEU A 113 9.35 7.41 -1.26
CA LEU A 113 8.78 7.66 0.06
C LEU A 113 9.92 7.91 1.06
N PHE A 114 9.67 8.77 2.04
CA PHE A 114 10.68 9.14 3.04
C PHE A 114 10.49 8.32 4.31
N ASN A 115 11.55 7.63 4.75
CA ASN A 115 11.55 6.94 6.04
C ASN A 115 11.64 7.92 7.22
N SER A 116 11.60 7.41 8.45
CA SER A 116 11.72 8.21 9.69
C SER A 116 13.00 9.02 9.79
N SER A 117 14.05 8.63 9.07
CA SER A 117 15.34 9.33 8.98
C SER A 117 15.43 10.28 7.78
N ASN A 118 14.30 10.54 7.11
CA ASN A 118 14.19 11.37 5.91
C ASN A 118 15.04 10.87 4.73
N GLN A 119 15.32 9.58 4.67
CA GLN A 119 16.00 8.96 3.53
C GLN A 119 14.97 8.57 2.46
N GLU A 120 15.32 8.85 1.20
CA GLU A 120 14.51 8.47 0.05
C GLU A 120 14.56 6.96 -0.19
N MET A 121 13.39 6.33 -0.28
CA MET A 121 13.22 4.96 -0.72
C MET A 121 12.43 4.96 -2.01
N GLN A 122 13.04 4.51 -3.11
CA GLN A 122 12.29 4.33 -4.35
C GLN A 122 11.30 3.18 -4.19
N VAL A 123 10.06 3.43 -4.61
CA VAL A 123 8.96 2.46 -4.50
C VAL A 123 8.27 2.19 -5.82
N ALA A 124 8.44 3.06 -6.81
CA ALA A 124 8.00 2.81 -8.16
C ALA A 124 8.77 3.67 -9.18
N HIS A 125 8.82 3.23 -10.43
CA HIS A 125 9.44 3.96 -11.52
C HIS A 125 8.73 3.68 -12.86
N THR A 126 8.90 4.57 -13.83
CA THR A 126 8.38 4.36 -15.19
C THR A 126 9.14 3.24 -15.89
N GLY A 127 8.41 2.29 -16.45
CA GLY A 127 8.93 1.39 -17.48
C GLY A 127 8.86 2.03 -18.87
N ASN A 128 8.60 1.21 -19.89
CA ASN A 128 8.36 1.70 -21.23
C ASN A 128 7.05 2.52 -21.30
N ILE A 129 7.13 3.74 -21.79
CA ILE A 129 5.99 4.62 -22.01
C ILE A 129 5.43 4.29 -23.39
N ILE A 130 4.20 3.75 -23.43
CA ILE A 130 3.53 3.38 -24.68
C ILE A 130 3.05 4.66 -25.39
N ASP A 131 3.19 4.69 -26.71
CA ASP A 131 2.66 5.79 -27.54
C ASP A 131 1.17 6.03 -27.27
N ASN A 132 0.79 7.30 -27.14
CA ASN A 132 -0.58 7.74 -26.87
C ASN A 132 -1.18 7.32 -25.51
N ALA A 133 -0.38 6.79 -24.58
CA ALA A 133 -0.85 6.50 -23.24
C ALA A 133 -1.34 7.77 -22.53
N THR A 134 -2.56 7.74 -22.00
CA THR A 134 -3.15 8.80 -21.15
C THR A 134 -3.09 8.43 -19.66
N GLU A 135 -2.76 7.18 -19.38
CA GLU A 135 -2.47 6.60 -18.06
C GLU A 135 -1.22 5.72 -18.17
N LEU A 136 -0.33 5.81 -17.18
CA LEU A 136 0.88 5.01 -17.05
C LEU A 136 0.83 4.24 -15.73
N GLU A 137 0.96 2.93 -15.81
CA GLU A 137 1.24 2.10 -14.65
C GLU A 137 2.75 2.09 -14.41
N LEU A 138 3.14 2.49 -13.20
CA LEU A 138 4.54 2.48 -12.79
C LEU A 138 4.93 1.06 -12.37
N ILE A 139 6.16 0.67 -12.71
CA ILE A 139 6.77 -0.57 -12.21
C ILE A 139 7.01 -0.37 -10.72
N LEU A 140 6.48 -1.29 -9.90
CA LEU A 140 6.63 -1.24 -8.45
C LEU A 140 7.95 -1.89 -8.04
N ASP A 141 8.69 -1.21 -7.18
CA ASP A 141 9.89 -1.78 -6.59
C ASP A 141 9.50 -2.68 -5.41
N ALA A 142 10.23 -3.78 -5.22
CA ALA A 142 10.03 -4.71 -4.11
C ALA A 142 10.58 -4.12 -2.80
N THR A 143 9.94 -3.05 -2.31
CA THR A 143 10.32 -2.31 -1.11
C THR A 143 9.36 -2.64 0.03
N ASP A 144 9.89 -3.04 1.19
CA ASP A 144 9.10 -3.22 2.41
C ASP A 144 8.75 -1.86 3.02
N LEU A 145 7.45 -1.57 3.10
CA LEU A 145 6.88 -0.32 3.61
C LEU A 145 6.25 -0.48 4.99
N THR A 146 6.43 -1.64 5.64
CA THR A 146 5.85 -1.95 6.96
C THR A 146 6.17 -0.88 8.00
N SER A 147 7.43 -0.43 8.06
CA SER A 147 7.86 0.60 9.01
C SER A 147 7.20 1.95 8.75
N LEU A 148 7.03 2.35 7.49
CA LEU A 148 6.31 3.57 7.10
C LEU A 148 4.85 3.50 7.52
N PHE A 149 4.19 2.36 7.29
CA PHE A 149 2.77 2.24 7.60
C PHE A 149 2.52 2.33 9.11
N LYS A 150 3.42 1.79 9.94
CA LYS A 150 3.40 1.95 11.39
C LYS A 150 3.53 3.41 11.84
N MET A 151 4.19 4.27 11.06
CA MET A 151 4.29 5.71 11.38
C MET A 151 2.96 6.45 11.20
N LYS A 152 1.96 5.87 10.50
CA LYS A 152 0.67 6.46 10.11
C LYS A 152 0.74 7.69 9.19
N HIS A 153 1.76 8.53 9.36
CA HIS A 153 2.02 9.72 8.57
C HIS A 153 3.46 9.72 8.05
N TYR A 154 3.60 9.85 6.74
CA TYR A 154 4.88 9.93 6.06
C TYR A 154 4.78 10.80 4.82
N SER A 155 5.92 11.27 4.33
CA SER A 155 6.00 12.09 3.12
C SER A 155 6.43 11.25 1.93
N GLY A 156 6.12 11.74 0.74
CA GLY A 156 6.60 11.20 -0.51
C GLY A 156 6.90 12.29 -1.52
N ARG A 157 7.62 11.90 -2.57
CA ARG A 157 7.97 12.77 -3.68
C ARG A 157 7.88 11.98 -4.97
N ILE A 158 7.32 12.62 -5.99
CA ILE A 158 7.42 12.13 -7.35
C ILE A 158 8.38 13.01 -8.13
N TYR A 159 9.40 12.39 -8.71
CA TYR A 159 10.30 13.01 -9.67
C TYR A 159 9.81 12.70 -11.08
N TYR A 160 9.96 13.66 -11.99
CA TYR A 160 9.63 13.45 -13.39
C TYR A 160 10.53 14.29 -14.29
N THR A 161 11.02 13.65 -15.35
CA THR A 161 11.77 14.31 -16.41
C THR A 161 10.87 14.45 -17.62
N ILE A 162 10.77 15.66 -18.17
CA ILE A 162 9.99 15.94 -19.37
C ILE A 162 10.85 16.45 -20.52
N GLU A 163 10.36 16.28 -21.74
CA GLU A 163 10.83 16.96 -22.94
C GLU A 163 9.87 18.12 -23.27
N PRO A 164 10.26 19.39 -23.01
CA PRO A 164 9.39 20.55 -23.19
C PRO A 164 8.95 20.77 -24.64
N SER A 165 9.77 20.35 -25.61
CA SER A 165 9.46 20.38 -27.04
C SER A 165 8.14 19.63 -27.35
N LEU A 166 7.86 18.55 -26.63
CA LEU A 166 6.71 17.66 -26.79
C LEU A 166 5.53 17.99 -25.86
N LEU A 167 5.74 18.79 -24.81
CA LEU A 167 4.68 19.18 -23.87
C LEU A 167 3.59 20.00 -24.58
N PRO A 168 2.28 19.82 -24.35
CA PRO A 168 1.26 20.63 -25.01
C PRO A 168 1.38 22.14 -24.75
N ALA A 169 0.78 22.95 -25.61
CA ALA A 169 0.75 24.42 -25.48
C ALA A 169 -0.19 24.94 -24.36
N HIS A 170 -0.81 24.05 -23.62
CA HIS A 170 -1.68 24.31 -22.48
C HIS A 170 -1.15 23.57 -21.25
N ASN A 171 -1.62 23.97 -20.07
CA ASN A 171 -1.25 23.29 -18.84
C ASN A 171 -1.78 21.86 -18.85
N VAL A 172 -1.00 20.93 -18.29
CA VAL A 172 -1.39 19.53 -18.15
C VAL A 172 -1.52 19.21 -16.67
N THR A 173 -2.68 18.75 -16.23
CA THR A 173 -2.88 18.28 -14.86
C THR A 173 -2.76 16.77 -14.82
N LEU A 174 -1.87 16.30 -13.96
CA LEU A 174 -1.62 14.90 -13.67
C LEU A 174 -2.21 14.52 -12.32
N GLN A 175 -2.53 13.25 -12.21
CA GLN A 175 -2.97 12.61 -10.98
C GLN A 175 -2.12 11.37 -10.73
N LEU A 176 -1.50 11.31 -9.56
CA LEU A 176 -0.88 10.10 -9.02
C LEU A 176 -1.93 9.36 -8.18
N ASN A 177 -2.21 8.12 -8.54
CA ASN A 177 -3.06 7.20 -7.78
C ASN A 177 -2.20 6.06 -7.23
N GLN A 178 -2.43 5.70 -5.97
CA GLN A 178 -1.64 4.67 -5.29
C GLN A 178 -2.55 3.75 -4.50
N SER A 179 -2.17 2.48 -4.41
CA SER A 179 -2.82 1.49 -3.54
C SER A 179 -1.76 0.74 -2.77
N ILE A 180 -2.04 0.47 -1.49
CA ILE A 180 -1.16 -0.27 -0.60
C ILE A 180 -1.83 -1.55 -0.12
N GLN A 181 -1.01 -2.50 0.33
CA GLN A 181 -1.44 -3.69 1.04
C GLN A 181 -0.53 -3.92 2.24
N PHE A 182 -1.10 -4.41 3.34
CA PHE A 182 -0.35 -4.92 4.47
C PHE A 182 -1.17 -5.98 5.21
N THR A 183 -0.50 -6.81 5.99
CA THR A 183 -1.13 -7.83 6.84
C THR A 183 -1.29 -7.25 8.25
N VAL A 184 -2.47 -7.42 8.82
CA VAL A 184 -2.79 -7.10 10.22
C VAL A 184 -2.72 -8.39 11.03
N SER A 185 -1.96 -8.37 12.12
CA SER A 185 -1.94 -9.43 13.12
C SER A 185 -2.48 -8.88 14.44
N PRO A 186 -3.59 -9.41 14.98
CA PRO A 186 -4.06 -9.07 16.32
C PRO A 186 -2.96 -9.28 17.38
N LEU A 187 -2.97 -8.46 18.43
CA LEU A 187 -2.09 -8.53 19.60
C LEU A 187 -2.92 -8.62 20.88
#